data_AF-A0A3A8ZL67-F1
#
_entry.id   AF-A0A3A8ZL67-F1
#
_cell.length_a   1.000
_cell.length_b   1.000
_cell.length_c   1.000
_cell.angle_alpha   90.00
_cell.angle_beta   90.00
_cell.angle_gamma   90.00
#
_symmetry.space_group_name_H-M   'P 1'
#
loop_
_entity.id
_entity.type
_entity.pdbx_description
1 polymer ?
#
loop_
_entity_poly.entity_id
_entity_poly.type
_entity_poly.pdbx_seq_one_letter_code
_entity_poly.pdbx_strand_id
1 'polypeptide(L)'
;MRKINEILAVVILSLLAVLVAAVGMRLFDTYVVNKKIESEVRQQEEVLSRNREAHDRVQEMRQEIEAFSGDREKLGQFIEEIRMDDEAAVPAVAMTGFDTSGMSGNQEQLEQSQDAADDRQPLSENRMDALENSAVSENGTCVSENNVVSDNEADVSDNTSSVSDNVISVSDNATNMSDNMTSVSENDTISGNAFNMSGNDTISGNTYSISGNSTVSGNTYSISGNSTVSGNTYSISGNSTVSGNTYSISGNDTVSGNTFSVSGNNTVSGNAFSVSDNTTISVNGISVSGNDTVSDNTLSVSGSMLDLLPKIEMVYPEITLAERRQMRSSLEETLLVNWEDQACLEERGVDFSGKKIACLGDSITAAANLEGEEGYLSYAYPSVLKELLGAEEVYNLGIGGSSIGRYWSDAFVERYTQIPEDTDIIIVMGGTNDGFCLSEKEFGSLTERKTQTFCGDLDELMRGLKENYPEADIFFATPLPNILQDYLMRERTYLLPQKNLSDVILTLSAAYDFQVIDLYNSNILDSHDADIVADYMPDGVHANKAGYRILAEHIAAEMVRSYERLSVDE
;
A
#
# COMPACT_ATOMS: atom_id res chain seq x y z
N MET A 1 83.64 17.28 -17.88
CA MET A 1 82.86 18.19 -17.02
C MET A 1 81.66 18.77 -17.74
N ARG A 2 81.77 19.67 -18.74
CA ARG A 2 80.62 20.37 -19.37
C ARG A 2 79.41 19.47 -19.72
N LYS A 3 79.61 18.40 -20.49
CA LYS A 3 78.55 17.41 -20.82
C LYS A 3 77.90 16.71 -19.62
N ILE A 4 78.64 16.51 -18.53
CA ILE A 4 78.12 15.88 -17.30
C ILE A 4 77.20 16.86 -16.56
N ASN A 5 77.59 18.13 -16.49
CA ASN A 5 76.77 19.18 -15.89
C ASN A 5 75.49 19.44 -16.71
N GLU A 6 75.56 19.36 -18.04
CA GLU A 6 74.40 19.45 -18.94
C GLU A 6 73.40 18.30 -18.71
N ILE A 7 73.88 17.05 -18.63
CA ILE A 7 73.05 15.89 -18.29
C ILE A 7 72.45 16.02 -16.89
N LEU A 8 73.24 16.42 -15.90
CA LEU A 8 72.78 16.60 -14.52
C LEU A 8 71.71 17.69 -14.41
N ALA A 9 71.85 18.80 -15.15
CA ALA A 9 70.84 19.86 -15.18
C ALA A 9 69.51 19.38 -15.79
N VAL A 10 69.55 18.57 -16.86
CA VAL A 10 68.35 17.96 -17.45
C VAL A 10 67.67 16.99 -16.48
N VAL A 11 68.45 16.17 -15.76
CA VAL A 11 67.91 15.24 -14.73
C VAL A 11 67.30 16.00 -13.55
N ILE A 12 67.92 17.10 -13.10
CA ILE A 12 67.36 17.94 -12.03
C ILE A 12 66.06 18.61 -12.49
N LEU A 13 66.01 19.16 -13.71
CA LEU A 13 64.81 19.79 -14.26
C LEU A 13 63.65 18.79 -14.45
N SER A 14 63.92 17.58 -14.93
CA SER A 14 62.88 16.55 -15.09
C SER A 14 62.38 16.03 -13.73
N LEU A 15 63.27 15.82 -12.75
CA LEU A 15 62.87 15.49 -11.38
C LEU A 15 62.02 16.61 -10.75
N LEU A 16 62.40 17.88 -10.95
CA LEU A 16 61.63 19.03 -10.44
C LEU A 16 60.23 19.11 -11.08
N ALA A 17 60.13 18.87 -12.38
CA ALA A 17 58.86 18.83 -13.10
C ALA A 17 57.94 17.70 -12.59
N VAL A 18 58.49 16.51 -12.34
CA VAL A 18 57.75 15.38 -11.73
C VAL A 18 57.28 15.74 -10.31
N LEU A 19 58.12 16.40 -9.52
CA LEU A 19 57.79 16.81 -8.15
C LEU A 19 56.67 17.88 -8.13
N VAL A 20 56.74 18.86 -9.03
CA VAL A 20 55.67 19.87 -9.21
C VAL A 20 54.37 19.21 -9.68
N ALA A 21 54.43 18.26 -10.62
CA ALA A 21 53.25 17.51 -11.06
C ALA A 21 52.63 16.68 -9.91
N ALA A 22 53.45 16.01 -9.09
CA ALA A 22 52.99 15.23 -7.93
C ALA A 22 52.34 16.10 -6.84
N VAL A 23 52.89 17.28 -6.56
CA VAL A 23 52.27 18.26 -5.64
C VAL A 23 50.99 18.84 -6.24
N GLY A 24 50.99 19.15 -7.53
CA GLY A 24 49.80 19.63 -8.25
C GLY A 24 48.64 18.64 -8.23
N MET A 25 48.90 17.35 -8.47
CA MET A 25 47.90 16.29 -8.35
C MET A 25 47.35 16.19 -6.93
N ARG A 26 48.19 16.14 -5.90
CA ARG A 26 47.70 16.09 -4.50
C ARG A 26 46.84 17.30 -4.12
N LEU A 27 47.19 18.51 -4.58
CA LEU A 27 46.40 19.71 -4.33
C LEU A 27 45.05 19.66 -5.07
N PHE A 28 45.03 19.12 -6.29
CA PHE A 28 43.80 18.91 -7.05
C PHE A 28 42.90 17.86 -6.39
N ASP A 29 43.44 16.71 -5.98
CA ASP A 29 42.72 15.66 -5.26
C ASP A 29 42.09 16.22 -3.97
N THR A 30 42.88 16.97 -3.18
CA THR A 30 42.40 17.64 -1.96
C THR A 30 41.27 18.62 -2.25
N TYR A 31 41.37 19.41 -3.32
CA TYR A 31 40.33 20.35 -3.73
C TYR A 31 39.04 19.64 -4.17
N VAL A 32 39.14 18.54 -4.92
CA VAL A 32 37.98 17.75 -5.36
C VAL A 32 37.28 17.10 -4.16
N VAL A 33 38.03 16.54 -3.20
CA VAL A 33 37.48 15.97 -1.97
C VAL A 33 36.80 17.04 -1.12
N ASN A 34 37.45 18.19 -0.88
CA ASN A 34 36.85 19.28 -0.11
C ASN A 34 35.58 19.81 -0.76
N LYS A 35 35.57 20.00 -2.09
CA LYS A 35 34.37 20.43 -2.82
C LYS A 35 33.23 19.42 -2.73
N LYS A 36 33.54 18.12 -2.67
CA LYS A 36 32.54 17.06 -2.44
C LYS A 36 31.95 17.18 -1.03
N ILE A 37 32.79 17.27 0.01
CA ILE A 37 32.36 17.47 1.40
C ILE A 37 31.49 18.73 1.54
N GLU A 38 31.91 19.86 0.95
CA GLU A 38 31.13 21.11 0.93
C GLU A 38 29.77 20.98 0.19
N SER A 39 29.60 19.98 -0.68
CA SER A 39 28.31 19.70 -1.34
C SER A 39 27.44 18.75 -0.54
N GLU A 40 28.04 17.79 0.17
CA GLU A 40 27.35 16.86 1.06
C GLU A 40 26.81 17.58 2.30
N VAL A 41 27.64 18.44 2.94
CA VAL A 41 27.21 19.28 4.08
C VAL A 41 26.05 20.19 3.69
N ARG A 42 26.10 20.86 2.52
CA ARG A 42 24.99 21.70 2.05
C ARG A 42 23.70 20.92 1.81
N GLN A 43 23.78 19.73 1.22
CA GLN A 43 22.59 18.88 1.06
C GLN A 43 22.02 18.45 2.42
N GLN A 44 22.88 18.17 3.41
CA GLN A 44 22.43 17.82 4.76
C GLN A 44 21.78 19.01 5.48
N GLU A 45 22.33 20.22 5.33
CA GLU A 45 21.72 21.47 5.83
C GLU A 45 20.37 21.75 5.16
N GLU A 46 20.24 21.53 3.85
CA GLU A 46 18.98 21.65 3.11
C GLU A 46 17.93 20.64 3.60
N VAL A 47 18.31 19.38 3.80
CA VAL A 47 17.41 18.33 4.36
C VAL A 47 16.98 18.69 5.79
N LEU A 48 17.91 19.07 6.67
CA LEU A 48 17.56 19.47 8.05
C LEU A 48 16.69 20.73 8.11
N SER A 49 16.87 21.68 7.19
CA SER A 49 16.00 22.85 7.07
C SER A 49 14.59 22.49 6.61
N ARG A 50 14.46 21.64 5.58
CA ARG A 50 13.18 21.13 5.07
C ARG A 50 12.43 20.35 6.15
N ASN A 51 13.15 19.45 6.84
CA ASN A 51 12.57 18.58 7.87
C ASN A 51 12.12 19.38 9.10
N ARG A 52 12.79 20.51 9.40
CA ARG A 52 12.34 21.47 10.43
C ARG A 52 11.05 22.17 10.03
N GLU A 53 10.97 22.67 8.80
CA GLU A 53 9.74 23.30 8.28
C GLU A 53 8.55 22.32 8.28
N ALA A 54 8.79 21.04 8.00
CA ALA A 54 7.79 19.98 8.11
C ALA A 54 7.37 19.73 9.57
N HIS A 55 8.32 19.65 10.51
CA HIS A 55 8.01 19.46 11.93
C HIS A 55 7.31 20.66 12.57
N ASP A 56 7.71 21.89 12.22
CA ASP A 56 7.04 23.13 12.65
C ASP A 56 5.58 23.12 12.16
N ARG A 57 5.33 22.71 10.89
CA ARG A 57 3.97 22.56 10.35
C ARG A 57 3.17 21.47 11.07
N VAL A 58 3.78 20.33 11.39
CA VAL A 58 3.14 19.29 12.24
C VAL A 58 2.73 19.85 13.60
N GLN A 59 3.51 20.75 14.22
CA GLN A 59 3.09 21.39 15.48
C GLN A 59 1.86 22.30 15.32
N GLU A 60 1.73 22.99 14.19
CA GLU A 60 0.54 23.79 13.88
C GLU A 60 -0.68 22.89 13.66
N MET A 61 -0.56 21.83 12.85
CA MET A 61 -1.64 20.87 12.56
C MET A 61 -2.16 20.18 13.84
N ARG A 62 -1.26 19.82 14.76
CA ARG A 62 -1.62 19.31 16.10
C ARG A 62 -2.51 20.28 16.87
N GLN A 63 -2.20 21.58 16.85
CA GLN A 63 -2.99 22.62 17.52
C GLN A 63 -4.33 22.88 16.82
N GLU A 64 -4.38 22.76 15.49
CA GLU A 64 -5.63 22.82 14.72
C GLU A 64 -6.58 21.68 15.11
N ILE A 65 -6.08 20.43 15.13
CA ILE A 65 -6.84 19.24 15.55
C ILE A 65 -7.28 19.35 17.02
N GLU A 66 -6.38 19.74 17.93
CA GLU A 66 -6.70 19.91 19.34
C GLU A 66 -7.78 20.98 19.56
N ALA A 67 -7.79 22.06 18.77
CA ALA A 67 -8.84 23.07 18.81
C ALA A 67 -10.22 22.56 18.33
N PHE A 68 -10.26 21.55 17.45
CA PHE A 68 -11.50 20.88 17.03
C PHE A 68 -11.91 19.71 17.93
N SER A 69 -11.01 19.14 18.74
CA SER A 69 -11.27 17.97 19.60
C SER A 69 -12.52 18.07 20.49
N GLY A 70 -12.87 19.29 20.93
CA GLY A 70 -14.07 19.57 21.73
C GLY A 70 -15.40 19.66 20.95
N ASP A 71 -15.38 19.55 19.62
CA ASP A 71 -16.55 19.65 18.73
C ASP A 71 -16.49 18.55 17.65
N ARG A 72 -17.02 17.37 18.01
CA ARG A 72 -16.93 16.14 17.20
C ARG A 72 -17.49 16.28 15.78
N GLU A 73 -18.50 17.13 15.56
CA GLU A 73 -19.04 17.37 14.22
C GLU A 73 -18.04 18.13 13.34
N LYS A 74 -17.42 19.19 13.88
CA LYS A 74 -16.35 19.91 13.16
C LYS A 74 -15.10 19.08 12.97
N LEU A 75 -14.73 18.30 13.99
CA LEU A 75 -13.58 17.39 13.93
C LEU A 75 -13.76 16.33 12.84
N GLY A 76 -14.94 15.71 12.76
CA GLY A 76 -15.30 14.77 11.70
C GLY A 76 -15.25 15.42 10.32
N GLN A 77 -15.81 16.63 10.16
CA GLN A 77 -15.73 17.38 8.89
C GLN A 77 -14.27 17.71 8.49
N PHE A 78 -13.43 18.08 9.46
CA PHE A 78 -12.02 18.40 9.22
C PHE A 78 -11.18 17.18 8.82
N ILE A 79 -11.35 16.06 9.53
CA ILE A 79 -10.69 14.78 9.21
C ILE A 79 -11.16 14.26 7.86
N GLU A 80 -12.45 14.37 7.54
CA GLU A 80 -12.97 13.95 6.23
C GLU A 80 -12.45 14.84 5.10
N GLU A 81 -12.30 16.17 5.30
CA GLU A 81 -11.67 17.06 4.31
C GLU A 81 -10.22 16.66 3.98
N ILE A 82 -9.47 16.20 4.99
CA ILE A 82 -8.11 15.67 4.79
C ILE A 82 -8.16 14.38 3.93
N ARG A 83 -9.12 13.50 4.20
CA ARG A 83 -9.26 12.19 3.51
C ARG A 83 -9.79 12.32 2.07
N MET A 84 -10.73 13.21 1.79
CA MET A 84 -11.38 13.31 0.48
C MET A 84 -10.43 13.79 -0.64
N ASP A 85 -9.37 14.53 -0.32
CA ASP A 85 -8.40 15.00 -1.32
C ASP A 85 -7.41 13.90 -1.78
N ASP A 86 -7.25 12.81 -1.01
CA ASP A 86 -6.45 11.65 -1.42
C ASP A 86 -7.22 10.76 -2.42
N GLU A 87 -8.55 10.70 -2.33
CA GLU A 87 -9.40 10.16 -3.41
C GLU A 87 -9.41 11.08 -4.64
N ALA A 88 -9.35 12.41 -4.46
CA ALA A 88 -9.26 13.37 -5.56
C ALA A 88 -7.90 13.35 -6.29
N ALA A 89 -6.85 12.83 -5.66
CA ALA A 89 -5.54 12.58 -6.27
C ALA A 89 -5.51 11.33 -7.16
N VAL A 90 -6.57 10.49 -7.14
CA VAL A 90 -6.82 9.44 -8.13
C VAL A 90 -7.83 9.97 -9.15
N PRO A 91 -7.39 10.51 -10.31
CA PRO A 91 -8.32 11.09 -11.26
C PRO A 91 -9.21 10.00 -11.89
N ALA A 92 -10.48 10.00 -11.47
CA ALA A 92 -11.54 9.53 -12.34
C ALA A 92 -11.43 10.28 -13.68
N VAL A 93 -11.36 9.53 -14.78
CA VAL A 93 -11.11 10.00 -16.17
C VAL A 93 -9.66 10.34 -16.51
N ALA A 94 -8.88 9.29 -16.76
CA ALA A 94 -7.86 9.25 -17.81
C ALA A 94 -8.21 8.17 -18.88
N MET A 95 -9.50 8.08 -19.24
CA MET A 95 -10.08 7.04 -20.12
C MET A 95 -10.74 7.63 -21.39
N THR A 96 -10.19 8.71 -21.96
CA THR A 96 -10.63 9.23 -23.26
C THR A 96 -9.47 9.81 -24.06
N GLY A 97 -9.11 9.17 -25.17
CA GLY A 97 -8.34 9.81 -26.25
C GLY A 97 -7.19 8.98 -26.84
N PHE A 98 -7.49 8.10 -27.79
CA PHE A 98 -6.81 8.12 -29.10
C PHE A 98 -7.63 7.43 -30.19
N ASP A 99 -7.70 8.03 -31.38
CA ASP A 99 -8.64 7.69 -32.44
C ASP A 99 -8.35 6.37 -33.18
N THR A 100 -9.36 5.53 -33.36
CA THR A 100 -9.37 4.45 -34.36
C THR A 100 -9.98 4.93 -35.68
N SER A 101 -9.23 5.72 -36.45
CA SER A 101 -9.60 6.01 -37.84
C SER A 101 -9.33 4.80 -38.75
N GLY A 102 -10.38 4.03 -39.09
CA GLY A 102 -10.18 2.73 -39.77
C GLY A 102 -11.40 2.03 -40.37
N MET A 103 -12.03 2.64 -41.38
CA MET A 103 -12.91 1.99 -42.40
C MET A 103 -14.29 1.47 -41.89
N SER A 104 -15.41 2.17 -42.11
CA SER A 104 -16.12 2.45 -43.38
C SER A 104 -17.16 1.38 -43.79
N GLY A 105 -18.46 1.71 -43.73
CA GLY A 105 -19.55 0.83 -44.20
C GLY A 105 -20.97 1.44 -44.12
N ASN A 106 -21.22 2.53 -44.85
CA ASN A 106 -22.49 3.30 -44.91
C ASN A 106 -23.79 2.46 -45.01
N GLN A 107 -24.87 2.89 -44.34
CA GLN A 107 -26.00 3.69 -44.89
C GLN A 107 -27.00 3.98 -43.75
N GLU A 108 -27.30 5.24 -43.39
CA GLU A 108 -28.31 6.14 -44.02
C GLU A 108 -29.73 5.54 -44.12
N GLN A 109 -30.84 6.16 -43.68
CA GLN A 109 -31.11 7.38 -42.87
C GLN A 109 -32.66 7.46 -42.62
N LEU A 110 -33.12 8.27 -41.63
CA LEU A 110 -34.41 9.02 -41.53
C LEU A 110 -35.43 8.71 -40.39
N GLU A 111 -35.37 9.55 -39.34
CA GLU A 111 -36.45 10.39 -38.74
C GLU A 111 -37.93 9.89 -38.60
N GLN A 112 -38.52 9.89 -37.37
CA GLN A 112 -39.58 10.86 -36.92
C GLN A 112 -40.27 10.58 -35.54
N SER A 113 -40.05 11.50 -34.57
CA SER A 113 -40.97 12.14 -33.59
C SER A 113 -42.25 11.48 -32.98
N GLN A 114 -42.25 11.37 -31.63
CA GLN A 114 -43.26 11.79 -30.60
C GLN A 114 -44.79 11.83 -30.89
N ASP A 115 -45.63 11.18 -30.05
CA ASP A 115 -46.64 11.83 -29.14
C ASP A 115 -47.63 10.87 -28.37
N ALA A 116 -47.58 10.92 -27.02
CA ALA A 116 -48.67 11.01 -26.02
C ALA A 116 -49.90 10.03 -25.89
N ALA A 117 -49.96 9.35 -24.72
CA ALA A 117 -51.05 9.29 -23.70
C ALA A 117 -52.36 8.43 -23.82
N ASP A 118 -52.70 7.71 -22.73
CA ASP A 118 -53.99 7.74 -21.93
C ASP A 118 -54.63 6.39 -21.45
N ASP A 119 -55.18 6.43 -20.22
CA ASP A 119 -56.27 5.67 -19.54
C ASP A 119 -56.37 4.10 -19.41
N ARG A 120 -56.48 3.67 -18.13
CA ARG A 120 -57.35 2.62 -17.49
C ARG A 120 -57.07 1.08 -17.47
N GLN A 121 -57.00 0.60 -16.23
CA GLN A 121 -57.23 -0.74 -15.62
C GLN A 121 -58.55 -1.49 -15.97
N PRO A 122 -58.77 -2.79 -15.55
CA PRO A 122 -57.85 -3.91 -15.22
C PRO A 122 -58.35 -5.35 -15.60
N LEU A 123 -57.60 -6.40 -15.17
CA LEU A 123 -57.97 -7.83 -14.93
C LEU A 123 -58.04 -8.85 -16.11
N SER A 124 -57.15 -9.86 -16.09
CA SER A 124 -57.44 -11.30 -15.78
C SER A 124 -56.49 -12.31 -16.49
N GLU A 125 -56.49 -13.56 -16.03
CA GLU A 125 -55.39 -14.54 -16.19
C GLU A 125 -55.29 -15.30 -17.53
N ASN A 126 -54.06 -15.71 -17.86
CA ASN A 126 -53.67 -16.92 -18.63
C ASN A 126 -54.08 -17.03 -20.13
N ARG A 127 -53.08 -16.96 -21.04
CA ARG A 127 -52.48 -18.15 -21.73
C ARG A 127 -51.95 -17.90 -23.17
N MET A 128 -50.62 -17.86 -23.29
CA MET A 128 -49.79 -18.57 -24.30
C MET A 128 -49.88 -18.20 -25.80
N ASP A 129 -48.73 -17.72 -26.31
CA ASP A 129 -48.15 -17.81 -27.67
C ASP A 129 -48.89 -17.17 -28.87
N ALA A 130 -48.46 -15.96 -29.25
CA ALA A 130 -48.46 -15.49 -30.65
C ALA A 130 -47.40 -14.40 -30.88
N LEU A 131 -46.36 -14.70 -31.66
CA LEU A 131 -45.30 -13.75 -32.07
C LEU A 131 -45.90 -12.63 -32.94
N GLU A 132 -45.78 -11.36 -32.54
CA GLU A 132 -46.13 -10.21 -33.38
C GLU A 132 -44.99 -9.16 -33.38
N ASN A 133 -44.43 -8.93 -34.57
CA ASN A 133 -43.19 -8.18 -34.75
C ASN A 133 -43.47 -6.67 -34.88
N SER A 134 -43.03 -5.87 -33.90
CA SER A 134 -43.05 -4.40 -33.95
C SER A 134 -41.82 -3.82 -33.25
N ALA A 135 -41.27 -2.74 -33.81
CA ALA A 135 -40.26 -1.91 -33.14
C ALA A 135 -40.99 -0.76 -32.45
N VAL A 136 -40.62 -0.47 -31.19
CA VAL A 136 -41.20 0.58 -30.35
C VAL A 136 -40.14 1.64 -30.11
N SER A 137 -40.48 2.92 -30.25
CA SER A 137 -39.60 4.05 -29.91
C SER A 137 -40.33 5.06 -29.03
N GLU A 138 -40.36 4.79 -27.71
CA GLU A 138 -40.76 5.75 -26.69
C GLU A 138 -39.90 5.52 -25.44
N ASN A 139 -39.26 6.59 -24.92
CA ASN A 139 -38.47 6.53 -23.67
C ASN A 139 -39.37 6.12 -22.49
N GLY A 140 -39.11 4.96 -21.90
CA GLY A 140 -39.89 4.33 -20.84
C GLY A 140 -39.12 4.18 -19.53
N THR A 141 -39.39 3.07 -18.84
CA THR A 141 -38.67 2.66 -17.61
C THR A 141 -38.40 1.15 -17.61
N CYS A 142 -39.08 0.39 -18.47
CA CYS A 142 -38.87 -1.04 -18.68
C CYS A 142 -39.38 -1.42 -20.08
N VAL A 143 -38.61 -2.17 -20.85
CA VAL A 143 -38.97 -2.57 -22.24
C VAL A 143 -38.76 -4.07 -22.46
N SER A 144 -39.79 -4.77 -22.96
CA SER A 144 -39.76 -6.22 -23.21
C SER A 144 -40.47 -6.65 -24.50
N GLU A 145 -40.10 -7.82 -25.04
CA GLU A 145 -40.69 -8.49 -26.21
C GLU A 145 -40.62 -7.72 -27.56
N ASN A 146 -39.72 -6.74 -27.71
CA ASN A 146 -39.55 -5.94 -28.92
C ASN A 146 -38.43 -6.44 -29.84
N ASN A 147 -38.44 -6.01 -31.11
CA ASN A 147 -37.39 -6.40 -32.06
C ASN A 147 -36.15 -5.48 -32.02
N VAL A 148 -36.30 -4.18 -31.79
CA VAL A 148 -35.23 -3.17 -31.76
C VAL A 148 -35.54 -2.12 -30.69
N VAL A 149 -34.53 -1.71 -29.91
CA VAL A 149 -34.58 -0.61 -28.93
C VAL A 149 -33.47 0.40 -29.24
N SER A 150 -33.78 1.69 -29.25
CA SER A 150 -32.85 2.76 -29.70
C SER A 150 -33.06 4.11 -28.97
N ASP A 151 -33.37 4.05 -27.68
CA ASP A 151 -33.58 5.18 -26.76
C ASP A 151 -32.96 4.82 -25.38
N ASN A 152 -32.77 5.79 -24.47
CA ASN A 152 -32.14 5.55 -23.16
C ASN A 152 -33.16 5.00 -22.14
N GLU A 153 -33.07 3.70 -21.83
CA GLU A 153 -33.97 2.99 -20.92
C GLU A 153 -33.32 2.68 -19.56
N ALA A 154 -34.13 2.37 -18.54
CA ALA A 154 -33.60 1.84 -17.28
C ALA A 154 -33.35 0.31 -17.38
N ASP A 155 -34.40 -0.47 -17.64
CA ASP A 155 -34.34 -1.93 -17.69
C ASP A 155 -34.86 -2.49 -19.04
N VAL A 156 -34.17 -3.47 -19.62
CA VAL A 156 -34.50 -4.03 -20.96
C VAL A 156 -34.39 -5.57 -20.97
N SER A 157 -35.44 -6.30 -21.37
CA SER A 157 -35.45 -7.78 -21.44
C SER A 157 -36.09 -8.39 -22.69
N ASP A 158 -35.79 -9.65 -23.01
CA ASP A 158 -36.53 -10.47 -23.99
C ASP A 158 -36.63 -9.92 -25.44
N ASN A 159 -35.68 -9.09 -25.89
CA ASN A 159 -35.72 -8.44 -27.21
C ASN A 159 -34.89 -9.16 -28.28
N THR A 160 -35.36 -9.13 -29.54
CA THR A 160 -34.96 -10.11 -30.56
C THR A 160 -33.89 -9.67 -31.58
N SER A 161 -33.42 -8.40 -31.66
CA SER A 161 -32.39 -8.03 -32.67
C SER A 161 -31.38 -6.92 -32.39
N SER A 162 -31.62 -5.89 -31.56
CA SER A 162 -30.58 -4.90 -31.17
C SER A 162 -31.02 -3.91 -30.08
N VAL A 163 -30.07 -3.46 -29.27
CA VAL A 163 -30.23 -2.32 -28.33
C VAL A 163 -29.10 -1.30 -28.54
N SER A 164 -29.42 -0.03 -28.73
CA SER A 164 -28.41 1.04 -28.94
C SER A 164 -28.80 2.35 -28.25
N ASP A 165 -28.46 2.48 -26.96
CA ASP A 165 -28.27 3.71 -26.17
C ASP A 165 -27.84 3.33 -24.73
N ASN A 166 -27.69 4.27 -23.77
CA ASN A 166 -27.27 3.92 -22.40
C ASN A 166 -28.43 3.28 -21.63
N VAL A 167 -28.17 2.11 -21.01
CA VAL A 167 -29.18 1.34 -20.25
C VAL A 167 -28.63 0.91 -18.90
N ILE A 168 -29.43 0.94 -17.83
CA ILE A 168 -28.94 0.57 -16.48
C ILE A 168 -28.76 -0.96 -16.37
N SER A 169 -29.79 -1.75 -16.71
CA SER A 169 -29.74 -3.22 -16.66
C SER A 169 -30.34 -3.86 -17.91
N VAL A 170 -29.70 -4.94 -18.41
CA VAL A 170 -30.15 -5.63 -19.63
C VAL A 170 -30.04 -7.16 -19.51
N SER A 171 -31.11 -7.89 -19.83
CA SER A 171 -31.13 -9.37 -19.84
C SER A 171 -31.80 -10.01 -21.07
N ASP A 172 -31.46 -11.26 -21.39
CA ASP A 172 -32.24 -12.13 -22.30
C ASP A 172 -32.42 -11.65 -23.77
N ASN A 173 -31.47 -10.86 -24.34
CA ASN A 173 -31.60 -10.32 -25.71
C ASN A 173 -30.75 -11.04 -26.77
N ALA A 174 -31.35 -11.24 -27.94
CA ALA A 174 -30.88 -12.19 -28.96
C ALA A 174 -29.93 -11.64 -30.05
N THR A 175 -29.42 -10.40 -29.94
CA THR A 175 -28.08 -9.96 -30.47
C THR A 175 -27.81 -8.45 -30.36
N ASN A 176 -26.51 -8.11 -30.28
CA ASN A 176 -25.86 -6.81 -30.55
C ASN A 176 -26.30 -5.59 -29.70
N MET A 177 -25.43 -5.23 -28.73
CA MET A 177 -25.50 -3.97 -27.96
C MET A 177 -24.18 -3.20 -27.95
N SER A 178 -24.20 -1.89 -28.21
CA SER A 178 -23.01 -1.06 -28.49
C SER A 178 -22.55 -0.07 -27.41
N ASP A 179 -23.36 0.21 -26.39
CA ASP A 179 -23.21 1.41 -25.55
C ASP A 179 -22.95 1.10 -24.06
N ASN A 180 -22.90 2.11 -23.18
CA ASN A 180 -22.47 1.93 -21.78
C ASN A 180 -23.62 1.52 -20.85
N MET A 181 -23.38 0.52 -19.99
CA MET A 181 -24.37 -0.08 -19.10
C MET A 181 -23.88 -0.25 -17.65
N THR A 182 -24.76 -0.59 -16.70
CA THR A 182 -24.34 -0.96 -15.33
C THR A 182 -24.25 -2.47 -15.15
N SER A 183 -25.27 -3.23 -15.55
CA SER A 183 -25.30 -4.69 -15.45
C SER A 183 -25.85 -5.34 -16.73
N VAL A 184 -25.22 -6.42 -17.20
CA VAL A 184 -25.59 -7.09 -18.45
C VAL A 184 -25.53 -8.62 -18.32
N SER A 185 -26.63 -9.33 -18.57
CA SER A 185 -26.66 -10.80 -18.47
C SER A 185 -27.43 -11.53 -19.56
N GLU A 186 -27.05 -12.77 -19.84
CA GLU A 186 -27.86 -13.69 -20.67
C GLU A 186 -28.13 -13.19 -22.12
N ASN A 187 -27.17 -12.48 -22.74
CA ASN A 187 -27.27 -11.98 -24.12
C ASN A 187 -26.24 -12.61 -25.08
N ASP A 188 -26.56 -12.66 -26.38
CA ASP A 188 -25.70 -13.30 -27.40
C ASP A 188 -24.38 -12.55 -27.69
N THR A 189 -24.40 -11.22 -27.87
CA THR A 189 -23.20 -10.45 -28.23
C THR A 189 -23.27 -8.99 -27.76
N ILE A 190 -22.27 -8.59 -26.98
CA ILE A 190 -22.11 -7.26 -26.39
C ILE A 190 -20.78 -6.63 -26.88
N SER A 191 -20.85 -5.43 -27.43
CA SER A 191 -19.68 -4.62 -27.78
C SER A 191 -19.53 -3.34 -26.95
N GLY A 192 -20.56 -2.96 -26.18
CA GLY A 192 -20.54 -1.88 -25.19
C GLY A 192 -19.85 -2.24 -23.86
N ASN A 193 -19.59 -1.23 -23.00
CA ASN A 193 -18.92 -1.38 -21.70
C ASN A 193 -19.94 -1.52 -20.55
N ALA A 194 -19.57 -2.17 -19.43
CA ALA A 194 -20.46 -2.29 -18.26
C ALA A 194 -19.70 -2.25 -16.91
N PHE A 195 -20.40 -2.27 -15.76
CA PHE A 195 -19.75 -2.49 -14.47
C PHE A 195 -19.66 -4.00 -14.15
N ASN A 196 -20.77 -4.74 -14.31
CA ASN A 196 -20.81 -6.20 -14.17
C ASN A 196 -21.37 -6.88 -15.43
N MET A 197 -20.81 -8.03 -15.83
CA MET A 197 -21.35 -8.82 -16.95
C MET A 197 -21.32 -10.34 -16.69
N SER A 198 -22.43 -11.04 -16.95
CA SER A 198 -22.49 -12.49 -16.71
C SER A 198 -23.45 -13.30 -17.57
N GLY A 199 -23.07 -14.50 -18.01
CA GLY A 199 -23.96 -15.39 -18.77
C GLY A 199 -24.15 -15.03 -20.25
N ASN A 200 -23.32 -14.15 -20.80
CA ASN A 200 -23.38 -13.70 -22.19
C ASN A 200 -22.47 -14.56 -23.09
N ASP A 201 -22.76 -14.64 -24.39
CA ASP A 201 -21.98 -15.49 -25.30
C ASP A 201 -20.69 -14.77 -25.80
N THR A 202 -20.77 -13.53 -26.27
CA THR A 202 -19.56 -12.76 -26.67
C THR A 202 -19.56 -11.35 -26.08
N ILE A 203 -18.44 -10.95 -25.45
CA ILE A 203 -18.20 -9.62 -24.90
C ILE A 203 -16.93 -9.04 -25.53
N SER A 204 -17.00 -7.82 -26.09
CA SER A 204 -15.82 -7.09 -26.58
C SER A 204 -15.60 -5.70 -25.95
N GLY A 205 -16.43 -5.29 -24.99
CA GLY A 205 -16.27 -4.04 -24.22
C GLY A 205 -15.55 -4.22 -22.88
N ASN A 206 -15.28 -3.11 -22.18
CA ASN A 206 -14.54 -3.08 -20.91
C ASN A 206 -15.47 -3.18 -19.69
N THR A 207 -14.99 -3.79 -18.58
CA THR A 207 -15.85 -4.09 -17.41
C THR A 207 -15.10 -3.99 -16.06
N TYR A 208 -15.79 -3.93 -14.91
CA TYR A 208 -15.15 -4.13 -13.60
C TYR A 208 -15.09 -5.63 -13.22
N SER A 209 -16.22 -6.35 -13.27
CA SER A 209 -16.29 -7.80 -13.00
C SER A 209 -17.01 -8.58 -14.09
N ILE A 210 -16.43 -9.70 -14.56
CA ILE A 210 -17.01 -10.56 -15.60
C ILE A 210 -17.05 -12.02 -15.14
N SER A 211 -18.19 -12.71 -15.26
CA SER A 211 -18.25 -14.15 -14.99
C SER A 211 -19.26 -14.99 -15.79
N GLY A 212 -18.89 -16.23 -16.14
CA GLY A 212 -19.83 -17.18 -16.77
C GLY A 212 -20.17 -16.91 -18.24
N ASN A 213 -19.25 -16.34 -19.03
CA ASN A 213 -19.46 -15.96 -20.44
C ASN A 213 -18.66 -16.86 -21.40
N SER A 214 -19.08 -17.00 -22.67
CA SER A 214 -18.36 -17.87 -23.63
C SER A 214 -17.06 -17.22 -24.15
N THR A 215 -17.10 -15.99 -24.66
CA THR A 215 -15.91 -15.25 -25.15
C THR A 215 -15.86 -13.83 -24.60
N VAL A 216 -14.70 -13.38 -24.13
CA VAL A 216 -14.46 -12.04 -23.57
C VAL A 216 -13.20 -11.46 -24.22
N SER A 217 -13.23 -10.24 -24.76
CA SER A 217 -12.07 -9.61 -25.43
C SER A 217 -11.80 -8.14 -25.09
N GLY A 218 -12.30 -7.66 -23.95
CA GLY A 218 -12.08 -6.30 -23.44
C GLY A 218 -11.21 -6.23 -22.17
N ASN A 219 -10.96 -5.03 -21.64
CA ASN A 219 -10.15 -4.84 -20.43
C ASN A 219 -11.01 -4.92 -19.16
N THR A 220 -10.53 -5.56 -18.09
CA THR A 220 -11.33 -5.83 -16.88
C THR A 220 -10.54 -5.74 -15.56
N TYR A 221 -11.19 -5.56 -14.40
CA TYR A 221 -10.51 -5.71 -13.10
C TYR A 221 -10.47 -7.18 -12.64
N SER A 222 -11.62 -7.87 -12.58
CA SER A 222 -11.71 -9.30 -12.22
C SER A 222 -12.49 -10.12 -13.25
N ILE A 223 -11.96 -11.28 -13.65
CA ILE A 223 -12.60 -12.21 -14.61
C ILE A 223 -12.61 -13.64 -14.06
N SER A 224 -13.76 -14.31 -14.03
CA SER A 224 -13.80 -15.74 -13.67
C SER A 224 -14.86 -16.60 -14.35
N GLY A 225 -14.57 -17.89 -14.59
CA GLY A 225 -15.58 -18.85 -15.08
C GLY A 225 -15.99 -18.69 -16.55
N ASN A 226 -15.12 -18.18 -17.42
CA ASN A 226 -15.41 -17.95 -18.85
C ASN A 226 -14.66 -18.94 -19.74
N SER A 227 -15.13 -19.19 -20.98
CA SER A 227 -14.44 -20.17 -21.86
C SER A 227 -13.19 -19.58 -22.54
N THR A 228 -13.27 -18.38 -23.13
CA THR A 228 -12.14 -17.69 -23.76
C THR A 228 -12.03 -16.23 -23.32
N VAL A 229 -10.83 -15.78 -22.94
CA VAL A 229 -10.53 -14.42 -22.50
C VAL A 229 -9.34 -13.86 -23.30
N SER A 230 -9.49 -12.68 -23.89
CA SER A 230 -8.48 -12.02 -24.74
C SER A 230 -8.37 -10.50 -24.50
N GLY A 231 -7.80 -10.08 -23.37
CA GLY A 231 -7.71 -8.65 -22.97
C GLY A 231 -6.71 -8.37 -21.84
N ASN A 232 -6.62 -7.13 -21.35
CA ASN A 232 -5.78 -6.78 -20.19
C ASN A 232 -6.60 -6.82 -18.88
N THR A 233 -6.06 -7.43 -17.81
CA THR A 233 -6.83 -7.64 -16.56
C THR A 233 -5.99 -7.49 -15.29
N TYR A 234 -6.59 -7.22 -14.12
CA TYR A 234 -5.89 -7.29 -12.83
C TYR A 234 -5.85 -8.73 -12.29
N SER A 235 -7.01 -9.39 -12.12
CA SER A 235 -7.10 -10.79 -11.66
C SER A 235 -7.95 -11.67 -12.59
N ILE A 236 -7.45 -12.86 -12.94
CA ILE A 236 -8.15 -13.85 -13.78
C ILE A 236 -8.11 -15.24 -13.11
N SER A 237 -9.27 -15.89 -12.94
CA SER A 237 -9.29 -17.28 -12.45
C SER A 237 -10.41 -18.18 -12.97
N GLY A 238 -10.15 -19.48 -13.12
CA GLY A 238 -11.18 -20.46 -13.48
C GLY A 238 -11.72 -20.37 -14.92
N ASN A 239 -10.89 -20.00 -15.89
CA ASN A 239 -11.27 -19.89 -17.31
C ASN A 239 -10.52 -20.94 -18.16
N SER A 240 -11.07 -21.36 -19.30
CA SER A 240 -10.38 -22.36 -20.12
C SER A 240 -9.20 -21.78 -20.91
N THR A 241 -9.40 -20.71 -21.69
CA THR A 241 -8.30 -20.07 -22.44
C THR A 241 -8.17 -18.60 -22.11
N VAL A 242 -6.95 -18.15 -21.78
CA VAL A 242 -6.60 -16.77 -21.44
C VAL A 242 -5.45 -16.30 -22.32
N SER A 243 -5.58 -15.11 -22.91
CA SER A 243 -4.51 -14.48 -23.70
C SER A 243 -4.48 -12.96 -23.50
N GLY A 244 -3.34 -12.38 -23.08
CA GLY A 244 -3.28 -10.94 -22.78
C GLY A 244 -2.22 -10.52 -21.77
N ASN A 245 -2.36 -9.34 -21.17
CA ASN A 245 -1.48 -8.87 -20.08
C ASN A 245 -2.23 -8.85 -18.76
N THR A 246 -1.70 -9.48 -17.69
CA THR A 246 -2.43 -9.61 -16.41
C THR A 246 -1.52 -9.47 -15.18
N TYR A 247 -2.05 -8.98 -14.05
CA TYR A 247 -1.29 -8.95 -12.79
C TYR A 247 -1.26 -10.34 -12.11
N SER A 248 -2.42 -10.96 -11.84
CA SER A 248 -2.51 -12.32 -11.29
C SER A 248 -3.39 -13.25 -12.13
N ILE A 249 -2.90 -14.45 -12.45
CA ILE A 249 -3.64 -15.50 -13.18
C ILE A 249 -3.56 -16.83 -12.42
N SER A 250 -4.69 -17.44 -12.07
CA SER A 250 -4.68 -18.77 -11.45
C SER A 250 -5.85 -19.70 -11.81
N GLY A 251 -5.59 -21.01 -11.87
CA GLY A 251 -6.64 -22.01 -12.09
C GLY A 251 -7.27 -22.01 -13.49
N ASN A 252 -6.49 -21.77 -14.55
CA ASN A 252 -6.96 -21.76 -15.94
C ASN A 252 -6.32 -22.90 -16.77
N ASP A 253 -6.95 -23.37 -17.84
CA ASP A 253 -6.37 -24.47 -18.63
C ASP A 253 -5.20 -24.00 -19.51
N THR A 254 -5.34 -22.89 -20.24
CA THR A 254 -4.30 -22.38 -21.14
C THR A 254 -4.14 -20.87 -20.98
N VAL A 255 -2.90 -20.43 -20.74
CA VAL A 255 -2.50 -19.02 -20.56
C VAL A 255 -1.43 -18.66 -21.58
N SER A 256 -1.60 -17.54 -22.30
CA SER A 256 -0.66 -17.08 -23.32
C SER A 256 -0.50 -15.55 -23.33
N GLY A 257 0.59 -15.02 -22.78
CA GLY A 257 0.74 -13.56 -22.65
C GLY A 257 1.82 -13.08 -21.69
N ASN A 258 1.66 -11.86 -21.16
CA ASN A 258 2.58 -11.28 -20.16
C ASN A 258 1.91 -11.22 -18.78
N THR A 259 2.50 -11.83 -17.76
CA THR A 259 1.86 -11.91 -16.42
C THR A 259 2.80 -11.54 -15.26
N PHE A 260 2.34 -10.85 -14.22
CA PHE A 260 3.18 -10.62 -13.04
C PHE A 260 3.30 -11.91 -12.19
N SER A 261 2.18 -12.53 -11.79
CA SER A 261 2.16 -13.86 -11.18
C SER A 261 1.20 -14.80 -11.90
N VAL A 262 1.66 -16.00 -12.27
CA VAL A 262 0.85 -17.03 -12.91
C VAL A 262 1.05 -18.39 -12.23
N SER A 263 -0.01 -18.92 -11.61
CA SER A 263 0.08 -20.18 -10.86
C SER A 263 -1.12 -21.11 -10.93
N GLY A 264 -0.87 -22.42 -10.84
CA GLY A 264 -1.95 -23.41 -10.86
C GLY A 264 -2.70 -23.53 -12.19
N ASN A 265 -2.04 -23.31 -13.32
CA ASN A 265 -2.62 -23.41 -14.67
C ASN A 265 -2.05 -24.61 -15.44
N ASN A 266 -2.81 -25.22 -16.36
CA ASN A 266 -2.33 -26.43 -17.04
C ASN A 266 -1.21 -26.12 -18.07
N THR A 267 -1.39 -25.12 -18.93
CA THR A 267 -0.37 -24.70 -19.92
C THR A 267 -0.14 -23.19 -19.87
N VAL A 268 1.12 -22.74 -19.77
CA VAL A 268 1.49 -21.31 -19.76
C VAL A 268 2.56 -21.01 -20.81
N SER A 269 2.39 -19.93 -21.57
CA SER A 269 3.38 -19.45 -22.54
C SER A 269 3.46 -17.93 -22.58
N GLY A 270 4.64 -17.37 -22.92
CA GLY A 270 4.86 -15.92 -23.00
C GLY A 270 5.93 -15.42 -22.02
N ASN A 271 5.68 -14.33 -21.28
CA ASN A 271 6.64 -13.76 -20.33
C ASN A 271 5.99 -13.60 -18.94
N ALA A 272 6.70 -13.90 -17.85
CA ALA A 272 6.11 -13.68 -16.52
C ALA A 272 7.12 -13.46 -15.37
N PHE A 273 6.79 -12.59 -14.41
CA PHE A 273 7.71 -12.27 -13.31
C PHE A 273 7.85 -13.43 -12.32
N SER A 274 6.75 -14.07 -11.93
CA SER A 274 6.72 -15.33 -11.18
C SER A 274 5.81 -16.37 -11.84
N VAL A 275 6.28 -17.62 -11.94
CA VAL A 275 5.58 -18.75 -12.56
C VAL A 275 5.69 -19.97 -11.67
N SER A 276 4.59 -20.39 -11.04
CA SER A 276 4.61 -21.57 -10.16
C SER A 276 3.47 -22.56 -10.34
N ASP A 277 3.73 -23.84 -10.07
CA ASP A 277 2.68 -24.86 -9.93
C ASP A 277 1.82 -25.05 -11.21
N ASN A 278 2.40 -24.80 -12.38
CA ASN A 278 1.77 -25.00 -13.68
C ASN A 278 2.32 -26.28 -14.36
N THR A 279 1.48 -27.05 -15.04
CA THR A 279 1.92 -28.36 -15.59
C THR A 279 2.92 -28.22 -16.74
N THR A 280 2.68 -27.35 -17.71
CA THR A 280 3.60 -27.13 -18.85
C THR A 280 3.87 -25.65 -19.06
N ILE A 281 5.14 -25.25 -19.09
CA ILE A 281 5.53 -23.85 -19.31
C ILE A 281 6.56 -23.67 -20.44
N SER A 282 6.35 -22.62 -21.23
CA SER A 282 7.28 -22.13 -22.25
C SER A 282 7.34 -20.61 -22.16
N VAL A 283 8.10 -20.12 -21.17
CA VAL A 283 8.04 -18.72 -20.71
C VAL A 283 9.43 -18.12 -20.49
N ASN A 284 9.59 -16.84 -20.81
CA ASN A 284 10.71 -16.05 -20.31
C ASN A 284 10.30 -15.43 -18.97
N GLY A 285 10.83 -15.95 -17.85
CA GLY A 285 10.46 -15.46 -16.54
C GLY A 285 11.62 -15.17 -15.59
N ILE A 286 11.34 -14.41 -14.53
CA ILE A 286 12.35 -14.00 -13.53
C ILE A 286 12.43 -14.99 -12.36
N SER A 287 11.29 -15.59 -11.97
CA SER A 287 11.22 -16.71 -11.03
C SER A 287 10.34 -17.83 -11.59
N VAL A 288 10.84 -19.06 -11.57
CA VAL A 288 10.19 -20.25 -12.13
C VAL A 288 10.42 -21.44 -11.19
N SER A 289 9.37 -21.98 -10.58
CA SER A 289 9.45 -23.07 -9.58
C SER A 289 8.19 -23.94 -9.58
N GLY A 290 8.23 -25.19 -9.13
CA GLY A 290 7.02 -26.04 -8.99
C GLY A 290 6.30 -26.45 -10.29
N ASN A 291 6.84 -26.13 -11.48
CA ASN A 291 6.23 -26.47 -12.77
C ASN A 291 6.76 -27.82 -13.30
N ASP A 292 5.91 -28.70 -13.85
CA ASP A 292 6.32 -30.07 -14.21
C ASP A 292 7.23 -30.14 -15.46
N THR A 293 6.94 -29.33 -16.49
CA THR A 293 7.71 -29.30 -17.75
C THR A 293 8.10 -27.88 -18.13
N VAL A 294 9.41 -27.63 -18.33
CA VAL A 294 9.99 -26.31 -18.61
C VAL A 294 10.88 -26.35 -19.86
N SER A 295 10.73 -25.36 -20.74
CA SER A 295 11.65 -25.12 -21.86
C SER A 295 12.07 -23.65 -21.98
N ASP A 296 13.38 -23.42 -22.12
CA ASP A 296 14.13 -22.17 -22.43
C ASP A 296 14.70 -21.30 -21.27
N ASN A 297 15.58 -20.35 -21.64
CA ASN A 297 16.66 -19.79 -20.81
C ASN A 297 16.23 -18.65 -19.84
N THR A 298 16.74 -18.70 -18.61
CA THR A 298 16.46 -17.75 -17.51
C THR A 298 17.71 -16.90 -17.18
N LEU A 299 17.67 -15.57 -17.33
CA LEU A 299 18.74 -14.65 -16.85
C LEU A 299 18.27 -13.19 -16.66
N SER A 300 18.80 -12.50 -15.65
CA SER A 300 18.42 -11.16 -15.15
C SER A 300 19.22 -10.00 -15.80
N VAL A 301 18.92 -8.69 -15.70
CA VAL A 301 17.76 -7.91 -15.19
C VAL A 301 17.83 -6.48 -15.76
N SER A 302 16.71 -5.78 -15.97
CA SER A 302 16.67 -4.29 -16.12
C SER A 302 15.25 -3.71 -16.21
N GLY A 303 14.84 -2.72 -15.39
CA GLY A 303 13.61 -1.98 -15.73
C GLY A 303 12.96 -0.87 -14.89
N SER A 304 13.24 -0.64 -13.60
CA SER A 304 12.53 0.39 -12.78
C SER A 304 13.26 0.64 -11.45
N MET A 305 12.86 1.66 -10.66
CA MET A 305 13.37 1.86 -9.29
C MET A 305 12.95 0.72 -8.35
N LEU A 306 11.83 0.04 -8.62
CA LEU A 306 11.46 -1.22 -7.96
C LEU A 306 12.29 -2.43 -8.45
N ASP A 307 12.91 -2.38 -9.64
CA ASP A 307 13.81 -3.43 -10.15
C ASP A 307 15.27 -3.27 -9.68
N LEU A 308 15.55 -2.27 -8.84
CA LEU A 308 16.85 -2.08 -8.18
C LEU A 308 16.87 -2.62 -6.74
N LEU A 309 15.85 -3.40 -6.36
CA LEU A 309 15.80 -4.14 -5.10
C LEU A 309 16.09 -5.65 -5.30
N PRO A 310 17.27 -6.19 -4.95
CA PRO A 310 17.41 -7.57 -4.50
C PRO A 310 16.28 -7.96 -3.58
N LYS A 311 15.69 -9.12 -3.90
CA LYS A 311 14.53 -9.70 -3.23
C LYS A 311 14.88 -10.14 -1.81
N ILE A 312 14.88 -9.18 -0.89
CA ILE A 312 14.23 -9.39 0.39
C ILE A 312 12.73 -9.31 0.05
N GLU A 313 12.02 -10.40 0.24
CA GLU A 313 10.58 -10.46 0.02
C GLU A 313 9.91 -9.50 1.02
N MET A 314 9.15 -8.51 0.52
CA MET A 314 8.46 -7.59 1.44
C MET A 314 7.37 -8.36 2.18
N VAL A 315 7.37 -8.24 3.50
CA VAL A 315 6.37 -8.85 4.35
C VAL A 315 5.14 -7.96 4.35
N TYR A 316 4.02 -8.50 3.87
CA TYR A 316 2.72 -7.85 3.89
C TYR A 316 1.86 -8.43 5.02
N PRO A 317 1.01 -7.62 5.68
CA PRO A 317 0.08 -8.09 6.69
C PRO A 317 -1.00 -9.02 6.07
N GLU A 318 -1.55 -9.94 6.86
CA GLU A 318 -2.64 -10.83 6.40
C GLU A 318 -3.94 -10.06 6.08
N ILE A 319 -4.17 -8.93 6.75
CA ILE A 319 -5.28 -8.00 6.50
C ILE A 319 -4.69 -6.59 6.57
N THR A 320 -4.88 -5.78 5.54
CA THR A 320 -4.38 -4.40 5.49
C THR A 320 -5.25 -3.46 6.32
N LEU A 321 -4.67 -2.34 6.76
CA LEU A 321 -5.42 -1.25 7.40
C LEU A 321 -6.64 -0.78 6.59
N ALA A 322 -6.52 -0.69 5.26
CA ALA A 322 -7.60 -0.26 4.39
C ALA A 322 -8.80 -1.24 4.41
N GLU A 323 -8.53 -2.54 4.46
CA GLU A 323 -9.56 -3.57 4.59
C GLU A 323 -10.19 -3.56 5.99
N ARG A 324 -9.41 -3.36 7.06
CA ARG A 324 -9.96 -3.22 8.43
C ARG A 324 -10.90 -2.02 8.56
N ARG A 325 -10.52 -0.86 8.04
CA ARG A 325 -11.35 0.36 8.02
C ARG A 325 -12.69 0.17 7.28
N GLN A 326 -12.78 -0.76 6.33
CA GLN A 326 -14.05 -1.10 5.65
C GLN A 326 -14.94 -2.04 6.48
N MET A 327 -14.35 -2.85 7.36
CA MET A 327 -15.10 -3.78 8.22
C MET A 327 -15.68 -3.09 9.47
N ARG A 328 -14.95 -2.14 10.06
CA ARG A 328 -15.26 -1.57 11.38
C ARG A 328 -14.57 -0.21 11.58
N SER A 329 -15.18 0.69 12.37
CA SER A 329 -14.51 1.92 12.77
C SER A 329 -13.31 1.65 13.70
N SER A 330 -12.39 2.60 13.82
CA SER A 330 -11.23 2.43 14.71
C SER A 330 -11.66 2.48 16.18
N LEU A 331 -12.66 3.28 16.55
CA LEU A 331 -13.24 3.25 17.90
C LEU A 331 -13.76 1.85 18.26
N GLU A 332 -14.55 1.24 17.38
CA GLU A 332 -15.13 -0.09 17.63
C GLU A 332 -14.06 -1.19 17.66
N GLU A 333 -13.04 -1.13 16.79
CA GLU A 333 -11.91 -2.09 16.80
C GLU A 333 -11.09 -1.92 18.08
N THR A 334 -10.74 -0.68 18.44
CA THR A 334 -9.98 -0.34 19.67
C THR A 334 -10.67 -0.88 20.91
N LEU A 335 -11.99 -0.71 21.04
CA LEU A 335 -12.75 -1.18 22.20
C LEU A 335 -12.86 -2.71 22.25
N LEU A 336 -12.98 -3.39 21.11
CA LEU A 336 -12.99 -4.87 21.07
C LEU A 336 -11.62 -5.43 21.41
N VAL A 337 -10.58 -4.99 20.71
CA VAL A 337 -9.21 -5.49 20.88
C VAL A 337 -8.71 -5.22 22.30
N ASN A 338 -8.99 -4.04 22.87
CA ASN A 338 -8.63 -3.76 24.27
C ASN A 338 -9.33 -4.68 25.28
N TRP A 339 -10.57 -5.10 25.02
CA TRP A 339 -11.26 -6.10 25.85
C TRP A 339 -10.61 -7.49 25.74
N GLU A 340 -10.22 -7.90 24.52
CA GLU A 340 -9.49 -9.17 24.27
C GLU A 340 -8.07 -9.14 24.86
N ASP A 341 -7.41 -7.98 24.86
CA ASP A 341 -6.10 -7.76 25.47
C ASP A 341 -6.17 -7.83 27.01
N GLN A 342 -7.18 -7.22 27.62
CA GLN A 342 -7.42 -7.32 29.06
C GLN A 342 -7.70 -8.77 29.48
N ALA A 343 -8.52 -9.51 28.73
CA ALA A 343 -8.76 -10.94 28.98
C ALA A 343 -7.47 -11.76 28.87
N CYS A 344 -6.65 -11.52 27.83
CA CYS A 344 -5.34 -12.16 27.66
C CYS A 344 -4.41 -11.87 28.85
N LEU A 345 -4.37 -10.64 29.36
CA LEU A 345 -3.54 -10.25 30.48
C LEU A 345 -4.00 -10.80 31.84
N GLU A 346 -5.30 -11.07 32.01
CA GLU A 346 -5.87 -11.74 33.18
C GLU A 346 -5.63 -13.27 33.17
N GLU A 347 -5.67 -13.90 32.01
CA GLU A 347 -5.53 -15.36 31.85
C GLU A 347 -4.06 -15.83 31.62
N ARG A 348 -3.12 -14.91 31.41
CA ARG A 348 -1.73 -15.19 31.00
C ARG A 348 -1.02 -16.26 31.84
N GLY A 349 -0.31 -17.16 31.16
CA GLY A 349 0.61 -18.12 31.76
C GLY A 349 2.04 -17.60 31.97
N VAL A 350 2.39 -16.49 31.32
CA VAL A 350 3.77 -15.97 31.26
C VAL A 350 4.11 -15.10 32.48
N ASP A 351 5.24 -15.40 33.12
CA ASP A 351 5.79 -14.60 34.22
C ASP A 351 6.90 -13.66 33.73
N PHE A 352 6.67 -12.36 33.90
CA PHE A 352 7.65 -11.30 33.63
C PHE A 352 8.34 -10.80 34.92
N SER A 353 8.10 -11.43 36.07
CA SER A 353 8.76 -11.05 37.31
C SER A 353 10.28 -11.21 37.20
N GLY A 354 11.04 -10.20 37.64
CA GLY A 354 12.49 -10.15 37.47
C GLY A 354 12.97 -9.70 36.08
N LYS A 355 12.09 -9.52 35.09
CA LYS A 355 12.48 -9.06 33.74
C LYS A 355 12.74 -7.55 33.70
N LYS A 356 13.74 -7.16 32.91
CA LYS A 356 14.05 -5.77 32.57
C LYS A 356 13.73 -5.48 31.12
N ILE A 357 12.91 -4.46 30.88
CA ILE A 357 12.44 -4.07 29.55
C ILE A 357 13.01 -2.69 29.19
N ALA A 358 13.48 -2.48 27.96
CA ALA A 358 13.85 -1.16 27.47
C ALA A 358 12.94 -0.74 26.30
N CYS A 359 12.29 0.40 26.43
CA CYS A 359 11.43 0.98 25.39
C CYS A 359 12.18 2.12 24.69
N LEU A 360 12.79 1.82 23.53
CA LEU A 360 13.45 2.80 22.67
C LEU A 360 12.41 3.41 21.73
N GLY A 361 12.26 4.74 21.74
CA GLY A 361 11.28 5.38 20.87
C GLY A 361 11.32 6.90 20.81
N ASP A 362 10.23 7.47 20.35
CA ASP A 362 10.03 8.89 20.06
C ASP A 362 9.17 9.61 21.13
N SER A 363 8.43 10.65 20.74
CA SER A 363 7.49 11.40 21.59
C SER A 363 6.33 10.55 22.13
N ILE A 364 5.91 9.49 21.42
CA ILE A 364 4.86 8.58 21.90
C ILE A 364 5.39 7.76 23.08
N THR A 365 6.65 7.31 23.00
CA THR A 365 7.32 6.60 24.10
C THR A 365 7.63 7.52 25.28
N ALA A 366 8.04 8.76 25.01
CA ALA A 366 8.27 9.77 26.03
C ALA A 366 6.99 10.26 26.74
N ALA A 367 5.80 10.04 26.15
CA ALA A 367 4.54 10.70 26.50
C ALA A 367 4.64 12.24 26.47
N ALA A 368 5.28 12.78 25.43
CA ALA A 368 5.69 14.18 25.34
C ALA A 368 4.51 15.17 25.40
N ASN A 369 3.32 14.79 24.93
CA ASN A 369 2.12 15.62 25.02
C ASN A 369 1.60 15.80 26.47
N LEU A 370 1.99 14.92 27.39
CA LEU A 370 1.63 15.01 28.80
C LEU A 370 2.70 15.71 29.66
N GLU A 371 3.83 16.17 29.09
CA GLU A 371 4.96 16.76 29.83
C GLU A 371 4.59 17.93 30.77
N GLY A 372 3.50 18.65 30.46
CA GLY A 372 2.96 19.73 31.29
C GLY A 372 2.19 19.27 32.55
N GLU A 373 1.91 17.98 32.69
CA GLU A 373 1.13 17.42 33.80
C GLU A 373 1.99 16.92 34.97
N GLU A 374 1.49 17.09 36.20
CA GLU A 374 2.17 16.59 37.39
C GLU A 374 2.21 15.05 37.39
N GLY A 375 3.43 14.48 37.45
CA GLY A 375 3.63 13.03 37.48
C GLY A 375 3.39 12.31 36.15
N TYR A 376 3.38 13.03 35.02
CA TYR A 376 2.92 12.51 33.73
C TYR A 376 3.57 11.19 33.27
N LEU A 377 4.85 10.97 33.60
CA LEU A 377 5.60 9.75 33.26
C LEU A 377 4.92 8.47 33.77
N SER A 378 4.10 8.53 34.82
CA SER A 378 3.31 7.39 35.30
C SER A 378 2.21 6.94 34.33
N TYR A 379 1.78 7.80 33.41
CA TYR A 379 0.81 7.49 32.35
C TYR A 379 1.46 7.11 31.03
N ALA A 380 2.77 7.29 30.87
CA ALA A 380 3.49 6.87 29.67
C ALA A 380 3.41 5.34 29.52
N TYR A 381 3.21 4.84 28.30
CA TYR A 381 3.01 3.40 28.09
C TYR A 381 4.11 2.52 28.71
N PRO A 382 5.42 2.89 28.76
CA PRO A 382 6.43 2.06 29.42
C PRO A 382 6.21 1.89 30.95
N SER A 383 5.71 2.94 31.63
CA SER A 383 5.41 2.87 33.06
C SER A 383 4.17 2.03 33.33
N VAL A 384 3.16 2.13 32.45
CA VAL A 384 1.96 1.30 32.50
C VAL A 384 2.29 -0.16 32.17
N LEU A 385 3.17 -0.41 31.21
CA LEU A 385 3.68 -1.74 30.87
C LEU A 385 4.36 -2.41 32.07
N LYS A 386 5.12 -1.65 32.87
CA LYS A 386 5.72 -2.12 34.14
C LYS A 386 4.66 -2.60 35.13
N GLU A 387 3.59 -1.82 35.31
CA GLU A 387 2.45 -2.16 36.17
C GLU A 387 1.75 -3.44 35.68
N LEU A 388 1.40 -3.49 34.39
CA LEU A 388 0.64 -4.58 33.77
C LEU A 388 1.39 -5.91 33.84
N LEU A 389 2.67 -5.92 33.45
CA LEU A 389 3.48 -7.15 33.39
C LEU A 389 4.05 -7.56 34.76
N GLY A 390 4.24 -6.63 35.69
CA GLY A 390 4.93 -6.89 36.96
C GLY A 390 6.45 -7.00 36.81
N ALA A 391 7.01 -6.39 35.75
CA ALA A 391 8.43 -6.40 35.44
C ALA A 391 9.29 -5.72 36.54
N GLU A 392 10.53 -6.16 36.71
CA GLU A 392 11.46 -5.56 37.69
C GLU A 392 11.77 -4.11 37.31
N GLU A 393 12.09 -3.86 36.04
CA GLU A 393 12.37 -2.53 35.54
C GLU A 393 11.86 -2.32 34.10
N VAL A 394 11.42 -1.11 33.80
CA VAL A 394 11.08 -0.69 32.44
C VAL A 394 11.70 0.67 32.15
N TYR A 395 12.72 0.68 31.31
CA TYR A 395 13.44 1.89 30.93
C TYR A 395 12.68 2.62 29.82
N ASN A 396 12.11 3.79 30.14
CA ASN A 396 11.62 4.72 29.13
C ASN A 396 12.83 5.44 28.49
N LEU A 397 13.15 5.08 27.25
CA LEU A 397 14.20 5.69 26.44
C LEU A 397 13.59 6.50 25.28
N GLY A 398 12.38 7.04 25.45
CA GLY A 398 11.73 7.93 24.48
C GLY A 398 12.35 9.34 24.45
N ILE A 399 12.43 9.94 23.26
CA ILE A 399 12.82 11.35 23.08
C ILE A 399 11.88 12.02 22.08
N GLY A 400 11.31 13.17 22.46
CA GLY A 400 10.35 13.91 21.63
C GLY A 400 10.91 14.34 20.27
N GLY A 401 10.15 14.11 19.20
CA GLY A 401 10.51 14.49 17.83
C GLY A 401 11.64 13.67 17.19
N SER A 402 12.07 12.58 17.82
CA SER A 402 13.15 11.74 17.31
C SER A 402 12.73 10.84 16.14
N SER A 403 13.66 10.63 15.20
CA SER A 403 13.57 9.72 14.06
C SER A 403 14.36 8.41 14.26
N ILE A 404 14.03 7.37 13.50
CA ILE A 404 14.88 6.18 13.37
C ILE A 404 16.19 6.54 12.65
N GLY A 405 16.09 7.26 11.53
CA GLY A 405 17.23 7.62 10.68
C GLY A 405 17.97 8.90 11.05
N ARG A 406 19.19 9.08 10.50
CA ARG A 406 20.14 10.17 10.81
C ARG A 406 19.91 11.48 10.06
N TYR A 407 18.83 11.59 9.28
CA TYR A 407 18.45 12.79 8.52
C TYR A 407 17.60 13.79 9.30
N TRP A 408 17.26 13.49 10.56
CA TRP A 408 16.45 14.39 11.39
C TRP A 408 17.01 14.64 12.80
N SER A 409 16.51 13.98 13.86
CA SER A 409 16.90 14.29 15.25
C SER A 409 17.06 13.04 16.09
N ASP A 410 18.11 13.02 16.90
CA ASP A 410 18.33 12.05 17.98
C ASP A 410 18.12 10.60 17.52
N ALA A 411 18.83 10.19 16.46
CA ALA A 411 18.51 9.00 15.69
C ALA A 411 18.55 7.70 16.52
N PHE A 412 17.56 6.81 16.35
CA PHE A 412 17.48 5.55 17.10
C PHE A 412 18.72 4.67 16.82
N VAL A 413 19.20 4.65 15.58
CA VAL A 413 20.42 3.95 15.14
C VAL A 413 21.70 4.40 15.87
N GLU A 414 21.67 5.54 16.57
CA GLU A 414 22.77 5.98 17.45
C GLU A 414 22.42 5.76 18.93
N ARG A 415 21.16 6.00 19.31
CA ARG A 415 20.66 5.89 20.68
C ARG A 415 20.47 4.48 21.22
N TYR A 416 20.36 3.45 20.39
CA TYR A 416 20.24 2.07 20.91
C TYR A 416 21.42 1.67 21.81
N THR A 417 22.58 2.31 21.64
CA THR A 417 23.77 2.19 22.51
C THR A 417 23.56 2.68 23.95
N GLN A 418 22.42 3.31 24.25
CA GLN A 418 22.01 3.77 25.58
C GLN A 418 21.15 2.73 26.33
N ILE A 419 20.75 1.64 25.66
CA ILE A 419 20.01 0.53 26.29
C ILE A 419 20.95 -0.17 27.29
N PRO A 420 20.51 -0.44 28.55
CA PRO A 420 21.34 -1.15 29.52
C PRO A 420 21.73 -2.57 29.05
N GLU A 421 23.00 -2.94 29.23
CA GLU A 421 23.55 -4.25 28.82
C GLU A 421 22.83 -5.45 29.47
N ASP A 422 22.15 -5.27 30.61
CA ASP A 422 21.41 -6.30 31.34
C ASP A 422 19.89 -6.27 31.08
N THR A 423 19.47 -5.74 29.93
CA THR A 423 18.07 -5.74 29.47
C THR A 423 17.67 -7.12 28.94
N ASP A 424 16.56 -7.69 29.42
CA ASP A 424 15.98 -8.95 28.92
C ASP A 424 15.14 -8.76 27.64
N ILE A 425 14.41 -7.64 27.54
CA ILE A 425 13.43 -7.40 26.48
C ILE A 425 13.61 -5.98 25.92
N ILE A 426 13.71 -5.84 24.61
CA ILE A 426 13.83 -4.54 23.95
C ILE A 426 12.61 -4.31 23.06
N ILE A 427 11.91 -3.20 23.28
CA ILE A 427 10.79 -2.74 22.45
C ILE A 427 11.26 -1.49 21.70
N VAL A 428 11.21 -1.52 20.37
CA VAL A 428 11.54 -0.38 19.51
C VAL A 428 10.25 0.12 18.85
N MET A 429 9.82 1.34 19.17
CA MET A 429 8.62 1.97 18.61
C MET A 429 8.96 3.33 17.99
N GLY A 430 8.79 3.46 16.68
CA GLY A 430 9.07 4.71 15.96
C GLY A 430 8.79 4.64 14.47
N GLY A 431 9.21 5.67 13.73
CA GLY A 431 8.92 5.84 12.30
C GLY A 431 7.92 6.97 12.02
N THR A 432 7.17 7.45 13.01
CA THR A 432 6.21 8.56 12.83
C THR A 432 6.90 9.85 12.38
N ASN A 433 7.96 10.27 13.09
CA ASN A 433 8.71 11.49 12.73
C ASN A 433 9.53 11.32 11.44
N ASP A 434 9.93 10.09 11.11
CA ASP A 434 10.51 9.78 9.80
C ASP A 434 9.48 10.03 8.69
N GLY A 435 8.25 9.52 8.84
CA GLY A 435 7.14 9.73 7.90
C GLY A 435 6.90 11.20 7.57
N PHE A 436 6.93 12.08 8.57
CA PHE A 436 6.71 13.52 8.40
C PHE A 436 7.79 14.25 7.58
N CYS A 437 8.92 13.61 7.26
CA CYS A 437 10.05 14.29 6.62
C CYS A 437 10.78 13.52 5.51
N LEU A 438 10.43 12.26 5.26
CA LEU A 438 11.06 11.41 4.25
C LEU A 438 10.60 11.72 2.83
N SER A 439 11.58 11.94 1.93
CA SER A 439 11.40 11.76 0.49
C SER A 439 12.02 10.44 0.02
N GLU A 440 11.75 10.01 -1.21
CA GLU A 440 12.42 8.87 -1.87
C GLU A 440 13.94 8.80 -1.63
N LYS A 441 14.63 9.96 -1.65
CA LYS A 441 16.08 10.04 -1.45
C LYS A 441 16.50 9.64 -0.03
N GLU A 442 15.73 10.06 0.97
CA GLU A 442 16.01 9.77 2.38
C GLU A 442 15.38 8.43 2.82
N PHE A 443 14.36 7.93 2.11
CA PHE A 443 13.78 6.61 2.35
C PHE A 443 14.79 5.50 1.98
N GLY A 444 15.49 5.68 0.87
CA GLY A 444 16.55 4.79 0.41
C GLY A 444 16.00 3.48 -0.14
N SER A 445 16.73 2.38 0.07
CA SER A 445 16.32 1.07 -0.45
C SER A 445 16.81 -0.07 0.45
N LEU A 446 15.99 -1.12 0.57
CA LEU A 446 16.32 -2.38 1.28
C LEU A 446 17.55 -3.11 0.71
N THR A 447 18.08 -2.64 -0.41
CA THR A 447 19.22 -3.18 -1.15
C THR A 447 20.51 -2.45 -0.89
N GLU A 448 20.51 -1.12 -1.09
CA GLU A 448 21.71 -0.34 -0.87
C GLU A 448 21.97 -0.26 0.64
N ARG A 449 20.89 -0.34 1.45
CA ARG A 449 20.92 -0.26 2.93
C ARG A 449 21.84 0.87 3.38
N LYS A 450 21.71 2.00 2.68
CA LYS A 450 22.66 3.09 2.73
C LYS A 450 22.49 3.87 4.03
N THR A 451 23.57 4.03 4.78
CA THR A 451 23.63 4.92 5.95
C THR A 451 23.08 6.31 5.61
N GLN A 452 22.37 6.95 6.55
CA GLN A 452 21.61 8.19 6.34
C GLN A 452 20.40 8.05 5.41
N THR A 453 19.84 6.84 5.29
CA THR A 453 18.50 6.59 4.71
C THR A 453 17.69 5.69 5.63
N PHE A 454 16.36 5.75 5.58
CA PHE A 454 15.47 4.98 6.47
C PHE A 454 15.76 3.47 6.40
N CYS A 455 15.80 2.92 5.19
CA CYS A 455 16.10 1.50 4.97
C CYS A 455 17.49 1.08 5.49
N GLY A 456 18.49 1.96 5.42
CA GLY A 456 19.86 1.64 5.84
C GLY A 456 20.14 1.88 7.32
N ASP A 457 19.61 2.97 7.89
CA ASP A 457 19.75 3.26 9.32
C ASP A 457 18.89 2.29 10.16
N LEU A 458 17.73 1.85 9.67
CA LEU A 458 16.94 0.80 10.32
C LEU A 458 17.61 -0.58 10.25
N ASP A 459 18.23 -0.93 9.12
CA ASP A 459 19.04 -2.13 8.99
C ASP A 459 20.25 -2.12 9.95
N GLU A 460 20.95 -1.00 10.04
CA GLU A 460 22.06 -0.81 10.96
C GLU A 460 21.61 -0.88 12.42
N LEU A 461 20.43 -0.33 12.76
CA LEU A 461 19.82 -0.43 14.09
C LEU A 461 19.50 -1.89 14.43
N MET A 462 18.79 -2.61 13.56
CA MET A 462 18.42 -4.01 13.78
C MET A 462 19.64 -4.92 13.92
N ARG A 463 20.65 -4.72 13.06
CA ARG A 463 21.94 -5.40 13.18
C ARG A 463 22.65 -5.08 14.48
N GLY A 464 22.69 -3.79 14.86
CA GLY A 464 23.28 -3.33 16.12
C GLY A 464 22.59 -3.94 17.35
N LEU A 465 21.27 -4.10 17.33
CA LEU A 465 20.52 -4.78 18.39
C LEU A 465 20.88 -6.27 18.46
N LYS A 466 20.87 -7.00 17.33
CA LYS A 466 21.22 -8.43 17.28
C LYS A 466 22.68 -8.70 17.68
N GLU A 467 23.60 -7.80 17.34
CA GLU A 467 25.03 -7.92 17.65
C GLU A 467 25.34 -7.62 19.13
N ASN A 468 24.67 -6.65 19.76
CA ASN A 468 24.99 -6.20 21.12
C ASN A 468 24.08 -6.77 22.22
N TYR A 469 22.85 -7.22 21.88
CA TYR A 469 21.89 -7.81 22.82
C TYR A 469 21.43 -9.20 22.34
N PRO A 470 22.36 -10.16 22.13
CA PRO A 470 22.05 -11.45 21.48
C PRO A 470 21.14 -12.38 22.31
N GLU A 471 21.03 -12.14 23.61
CA GLU A 471 20.18 -12.92 24.54
C GLU A 471 18.87 -12.19 24.89
N ALA A 472 18.61 -11.00 24.31
CA ALA A 472 17.41 -10.22 24.60
C ALA A 472 16.31 -10.50 23.58
N ASP A 473 15.07 -10.59 24.06
CA ASP A 473 13.89 -10.69 23.19
C ASP A 473 13.56 -9.32 22.59
N ILE A 474 13.67 -9.20 21.26
CA ILE A 474 13.54 -7.93 20.55
C ILE A 474 12.21 -7.87 19.81
N PHE A 475 11.41 -6.85 20.14
CA PHE A 475 10.13 -6.51 19.54
C PHE A 475 10.24 -5.16 18.80
N PHE A 476 9.79 -5.13 17.54
CA PHE A 476 9.55 -3.89 16.81
C PHE A 476 8.05 -3.59 16.78
N ALA A 477 7.65 -2.40 17.19
CA ALA A 477 6.29 -1.89 17.01
C ALA A 477 6.28 -0.91 15.83
N THR A 478 5.45 -1.20 14.82
CA THR A 478 5.19 -0.26 13.72
C THR A 478 4.55 1.03 14.26
N PRO A 479 4.68 2.18 13.59
CA PRO A 479 4.00 3.39 14.05
C PRO A 479 2.47 3.25 13.93
N LEU A 480 1.73 3.82 14.88
CA LEU A 480 0.26 3.89 14.81
C LEU A 480 -0.19 4.73 13.58
N PRO A 481 -1.30 4.38 12.90
CA PRO A 481 -1.81 5.16 11.80
C PRO A 481 -2.19 6.57 12.27
N ASN A 482 -1.75 7.61 11.56
CA ASN A 482 -2.06 8.98 11.96
C ASN A 482 -2.45 9.92 10.82
N ILE A 483 -3.54 10.67 11.02
CA ILE A 483 -4.15 11.59 10.03
C ILE A 483 -3.24 12.78 9.66
N LEU A 484 -2.22 13.09 10.47
CA LEU A 484 -1.27 14.14 10.16
C LEU A 484 -0.32 13.76 9.01
N GLN A 485 -0.09 12.47 8.74
CA GLN A 485 0.70 12.08 7.57
C GLN A 485 -0.03 12.48 6.28
N ASP A 486 -1.30 12.09 6.14
CA ASP A 486 -2.15 12.38 4.98
C ASP A 486 -2.26 13.90 4.76
N TYR A 487 -2.53 14.66 5.84
CA TYR A 487 -2.61 16.12 5.75
C TYR A 487 -1.26 16.76 5.36
N LEU A 488 -0.13 16.27 5.89
CA LEU A 488 1.18 16.79 5.51
C LEU A 488 1.55 16.42 4.06
N MET A 489 1.13 15.24 3.58
CA MET A 489 1.31 14.79 2.19
C MET A 489 0.50 15.66 1.21
N ARG A 490 -0.74 16.03 1.54
CA ARG A 490 -1.57 17.00 0.79
C ARG A 490 -0.84 18.32 0.56
N GLU A 491 -0.10 18.81 1.56
CA GLU A 491 0.72 20.03 1.45
C GLU A 491 2.10 19.80 0.80
N ARG A 492 2.64 18.57 0.85
CA ARG A 492 4.04 18.25 0.51
C ARG A 492 4.14 16.95 -0.31
N THR A 493 3.89 17.05 -1.61
CA THR A 493 3.88 15.94 -2.60
C THR A 493 5.18 15.13 -2.78
N TYR A 494 6.24 15.44 -2.03
CA TYR A 494 7.47 14.63 -1.99
C TYR A 494 7.49 13.60 -0.85
N LEU A 495 6.56 13.72 0.10
CA LEU A 495 6.43 12.81 1.23
C LEU A 495 5.83 11.47 0.79
N LEU A 496 6.18 10.42 1.51
CA LEU A 496 5.74 9.05 1.23
C LEU A 496 4.61 8.62 2.18
N PRO A 497 3.71 7.70 1.75
CA PRO A 497 2.71 7.11 2.63
C PRO A 497 3.33 6.47 3.86
N GLN A 498 2.68 6.61 5.03
CA GLN A 498 3.15 5.97 6.28
C GLN A 498 3.34 4.46 6.13
N LYS A 499 2.47 3.81 5.33
CA LYS A 499 2.54 2.38 4.98
C LYS A 499 3.93 1.95 4.52
N ASN A 500 4.63 2.77 3.73
CA ASN A 500 5.95 2.42 3.19
C ASN A 500 6.99 2.19 4.32
N LEU A 501 6.85 2.90 5.44
CA LEU A 501 7.72 2.73 6.60
C LEU A 501 7.36 1.46 7.37
N SER A 502 6.06 1.22 7.59
CA SER A 502 5.54 0.01 8.24
C SER A 502 5.93 -1.27 7.47
N ASP A 503 5.79 -1.28 6.14
CA ASP A 503 6.19 -2.38 5.27
C ASP A 503 7.70 -2.69 5.41
N VAL A 504 8.54 -1.65 5.48
CA VAL A 504 10.00 -1.80 5.68
C VAL A 504 10.34 -2.31 7.09
N ILE A 505 9.63 -1.87 8.13
CA ILE A 505 9.78 -2.38 9.51
C ILE A 505 9.41 -3.87 9.57
N LEU A 506 8.25 -4.26 9.02
CA LEU A 506 7.81 -5.65 8.92
C LEU A 506 8.85 -6.51 8.18
N THR A 507 9.29 -6.04 7.02
CA THR A 507 10.22 -6.75 6.13
C THR A 507 11.60 -6.95 6.77
N LEU A 508 12.17 -5.93 7.40
CA LEU A 508 13.48 -6.06 8.05
C LEU A 508 13.37 -6.87 9.35
N SER A 509 12.29 -6.72 10.14
CA SER A 509 12.10 -7.51 11.37
C SER A 509 12.07 -9.01 11.08
N ALA A 510 11.34 -9.44 10.04
CA ALA A 510 11.36 -10.82 9.57
C ALA A 510 12.75 -11.27 9.08
N ALA A 511 13.50 -10.39 8.39
CA ALA A 511 14.85 -10.70 7.94
C ALA A 511 15.89 -10.83 9.08
N TYR A 512 15.64 -10.21 10.24
CA TYR A 512 16.46 -10.30 11.45
C TYR A 512 15.96 -11.31 12.49
N ASP A 513 14.83 -11.97 12.21
CA ASP A 513 14.13 -12.86 13.15
C ASP A 513 13.82 -12.12 14.46
N PHE A 514 13.08 -11.02 14.32
CA PHE A 514 12.55 -10.19 15.39
C PHE A 514 11.02 -10.23 15.41
N GLN A 515 10.46 -10.14 16.61
CA GLN A 515 9.02 -10.16 16.84
C GLN A 515 8.43 -8.79 16.45
N VAL A 516 7.21 -8.77 15.91
CA VAL A 516 6.56 -7.52 15.49
C VAL A 516 5.20 -7.35 16.16
N ILE A 517 4.96 -6.14 16.64
CA ILE A 517 3.65 -5.65 17.09
C ILE A 517 3.13 -4.70 16.00
N ASP A 518 2.30 -5.21 15.09
CA ASP A 518 1.80 -4.46 13.93
C ASP A 518 0.65 -3.53 14.32
N LEU A 519 0.99 -2.45 15.03
CA LEU A 519 0.08 -1.36 15.36
C LEU A 519 -0.49 -0.68 14.11
N TYR A 520 0.22 -0.67 12.97
CA TYR A 520 -0.22 0.03 11.77
C TYR A 520 -1.42 -0.66 11.12
N ASN A 521 -1.37 -1.97 10.93
CA ASN A 521 -2.48 -2.72 10.36
C ASN A 521 -3.51 -3.21 11.40
N SER A 522 -3.32 -2.87 12.68
CA SER A 522 -4.25 -3.22 13.76
C SER A 522 -5.60 -2.49 13.69
N ASN A 523 -5.64 -1.28 13.10
CA ASN A 523 -6.79 -0.35 13.17
C ASN A 523 -7.20 0.05 14.60
N ILE A 524 -6.34 -0.15 15.62
CA ILE A 524 -6.55 0.41 16.97
C ILE A 524 -5.94 1.81 17.05
N LEU A 525 -6.56 2.71 17.81
CA LEU A 525 -6.10 4.08 18.04
C LEU A 525 -5.73 4.83 16.74
N ASP A 526 -6.37 4.49 15.63
CA ASP A 526 -6.17 5.16 14.34
C ASP A 526 -6.89 6.52 14.32
N SER A 527 -6.13 7.62 14.21
CA SER A 527 -6.66 8.99 14.25
C SER A 527 -7.35 9.48 12.98
N HIS A 528 -7.54 8.62 11.98
CA HIS A 528 -8.43 8.88 10.85
C HIS A 528 -9.92 8.68 11.23
N ASP A 529 -10.17 8.18 12.45
CA ASP A 529 -11.46 8.16 13.11
C ASP A 529 -11.56 9.34 14.10
N ALA A 530 -12.57 10.20 13.90
CA ALA A 530 -12.76 11.40 14.71
C ALA A 530 -13.10 11.08 16.17
N ASP A 531 -13.73 9.94 16.46
CA ASP A 531 -14.01 9.56 17.85
C ASP A 531 -12.74 9.11 18.58
N ILE A 532 -11.79 8.47 17.90
CA ILE A 532 -10.45 8.19 18.46
C ILE A 532 -9.72 9.48 18.81
N VAL A 533 -9.75 10.48 17.92
CA VAL A 533 -9.10 11.77 18.18
C VAL A 533 -9.75 12.46 19.37
N ALA A 534 -11.08 12.48 19.44
CA ALA A 534 -11.81 13.12 20.54
C ALA A 534 -11.59 12.43 21.92
N ASP A 535 -11.55 11.09 21.96
CA ASP A 535 -11.54 10.34 23.23
C ASP A 535 -10.15 9.85 23.66
N TYR A 536 -9.21 9.65 22.72
CA TYR A 536 -7.91 9.01 22.99
C TYR A 536 -6.69 9.72 22.42
N MET A 537 -6.77 10.41 21.28
CA MET A 537 -5.63 11.08 20.61
C MET A 537 -5.91 12.56 20.30
N PRO A 538 -5.93 13.44 21.32
CA PRO A 538 -6.48 14.81 21.20
C PRO A 538 -5.78 15.71 20.17
N ASP A 539 -4.56 15.40 19.75
CA ASP A 539 -3.78 16.15 18.75
C ASP A 539 -3.56 15.36 17.44
N GLY A 540 -4.22 14.21 17.28
CA GLY A 540 -4.13 13.31 16.14
C GLY A 540 -2.89 12.41 16.08
N VAL A 541 -1.96 12.46 17.05
CA VAL A 541 -0.74 11.62 17.06
C VAL A 541 -0.46 11.00 18.42
N HIS A 542 -0.58 11.77 19.50
CA HIS A 542 -0.18 11.35 20.84
C HIS A 542 -1.42 11.01 21.66
N ALA A 543 -1.36 9.84 22.30
CA ALA A 543 -2.42 9.39 23.17
C ALA A 543 -2.57 10.27 24.42
N ASN A 544 -3.78 10.39 24.95
CA ASN A 544 -4.01 10.84 26.31
C ASN A 544 -3.79 9.67 27.30
N LYS A 545 -4.05 9.90 28.61
CA LYS A 545 -3.86 8.89 29.66
C LYS A 545 -4.63 7.58 29.42
N ALA A 546 -5.82 7.64 28.83
CA ALA A 546 -6.61 6.46 28.50
C ALA A 546 -6.06 5.75 27.26
N GLY A 547 -5.69 6.50 26.22
CA GLY A 547 -5.06 5.94 25.03
C GLY A 547 -3.71 5.28 25.33
N TYR A 548 -2.88 5.85 26.21
CA TYR A 548 -1.62 5.22 26.63
C TYR A 548 -1.85 3.94 27.46
N ARG A 549 -2.95 3.86 28.21
CA ARG A 549 -3.33 2.61 28.90
C ARG A 549 -3.71 1.53 27.89
N ILE A 550 -4.52 1.86 26.89
CA ILE A 550 -4.89 0.93 25.80
C ILE A 550 -3.65 0.47 25.03
N LEU A 551 -2.76 1.39 24.64
CA LEU A 551 -1.51 1.06 23.95
C LEU A 551 -0.60 0.13 24.79
N ALA A 552 -0.48 0.39 26.10
CA ALA A 552 0.30 -0.47 26.99
C ALA A 552 -0.34 -1.85 27.17
N GLU A 553 -1.67 -1.94 27.28
CA GLU A 553 -2.40 -3.21 27.36
C GLU A 553 -2.24 -4.04 26.08
N HIS A 554 -2.32 -3.40 24.91
CA HIS A 554 -2.12 -4.08 23.63
C HIS A 554 -0.68 -4.59 23.46
N ILE A 555 0.33 -3.76 23.72
CA ILE A 555 1.74 -4.16 23.68
C ILE A 555 2.00 -5.33 24.65
N ALA A 556 1.46 -5.25 25.87
CA ALA A 556 1.60 -6.31 26.87
C ALA A 556 0.93 -7.62 26.44
N ALA A 557 -0.26 -7.55 25.84
CA ALA A 557 -1.00 -8.72 25.38
C ALA A 557 -0.34 -9.39 24.17
N GLU A 558 0.17 -8.62 23.20
CA GLU A 558 0.95 -9.19 22.09
C GLU A 558 2.26 -9.84 22.55
N MET A 559 2.95 -9.26 23.53
CA MET A 559 4.11 -9.91 24.16
C MET A 559 3.70 -11.25 24.78
N VAL A 560 2.64 -11.30 25.60
CA VAL A 560 2.11 -12.54 26.20
C VAL A 560 1.79 -13.58 25.12
N ARG A 561 0.97 -13.22 24.12
CA ARG A 561 0.59 -14.12 23.01
C ARG A 561 1.82 -14.67 22.29
N SER A 562 2.88 -13.88 22.15
CA SER A 562 4.10 -14.32 21.48
C SER A 562 4.91 -15.34 22.30
N TYR A 563 5.12 -15.10 23.59
CA TYR A 563 5.75 -16.09 24.47
C TYR A 563 4.91 -17.37 24.61
N GLU A 564 3.58 -17.26 24.63
CA GLU A 564 2.69 -18.43 24.70
C GLU A 564 2.74 -19.25 23.42
N ARG A 565 2.76 -18.62 22.23
CA ARG A 565 3.01 -19.31 20.95
C ARG A 565 4.32 -20.11 20.97
N LEU A 566 5.43 -19.48 21.38
CA LEU A 566 6.73 -20.12 21.49
C LEU A 566 6.72 -21.32 22.46
N SER A 567 5.92 -21.27 23.53
CA SER A 567 5.82 -22.37 24.52
C SER A 567 5.00 -23.59 24.07
N VAL A 568 4.30 -23.50 22.93
CA VAL A 568 3.46 -24.59 22.38
C VAL A 568 4.21 -25.42 21.32
N ASP A 569 5.29 -24.88 20.76
CA ASP A 569 6.12 -25.53 19.73
C ASP A 569 7.34 -26.32 20.31
N GLU A 570 7.51 -26.34 21.65
CA GLU A 570 8.48 -27.20 22.39
C GLU A 570 7.87 -28.51 22.96
#